data_AF-A0AA97B145-F1
#
_entry.id   AF-A0AA97B145-F1
#
_cell.length_a   1.000
_cell.length_b   1.000
_cell.length_c   1.000
_cell.angle_alpha   90.00
_cell.angle_beta   90.00
_cell.angle_gamma   90.00
#
_symmetry.space_group_name_H-M   'P 1'
#
loop_
_entity.id
_entity.type
_entity.pdbx_description
1 polymer ?
#
loop_
_entity_poly.entity_id
_entity_poly.type
_entity_poly.pdbx_seq_one_letter_code
_entity_poly.pdbx_strand_id
1 'polypeptide(L)'
;MNAADKVIQEYRGRALKVFMLWVLPVAPIAAYLNGMAMGVAGWSGLIAVAWVLPPIIVGLGIAYPAFVMHVLVNGALRERPEDTPGARLERILRLPWRAAVAASWGAWTLGGLWFSLHVCLLWKKDLSLVVVGTLIGICFGVVLGFPISVTLERLLLPLALEEQRKDPTLALKGGGFFWPRQAWFMPVTFIGSSLCALVLSGCVVLVKLQGVRDELRNALVAEGAHGSAETLMGMGGMLAGELAFGLAWVGGLLAIPAVTTWMLARRRRTRRARWAWPSSHCPRGASSRPPGCPRMRWGTCRLA
;
A
#
# COMPACT_ATOMS: atom_id res chain seq x y z
N MET A 1 -32.47 14.75 9.98
CA MET A 1 -31.14 14.32 9.49
C MET A 1 -30.53 15.50 8.74
N ASN A 2 -29.43 16.05 9.23
CA ASN A 2 -28.90 17.32 8.73
C ASN A 2 -28.21 17.12 7.36
N ALA A 3 -28.10 18.17 6.54
CA ALA A 3 -27.49 18.06 5.20
C ALA A 3 -26.05 17.53 5.26
N ALA A 4 -25.30 17.94 6.30
CA ALA A 4 -23.96 17.43 6.58
C ALA A 4 -23.92 15.92 6.90
N ASP A 5 -24.92 15.39 7.62
CA ASP A 5 -24.98 13.97 7.97
C ASP A 5 -25.18 13.09 6.74
N LYS A 6 -25.97 13.57 5.76
CA LYS A 6 -26.17 12.87 4.48
C LYS A 6 -24.87 12.75 3.69
N VAL A 7 -24.09 13.83 3.60
CA VAL A 7 -22.78 13.84 2.90
C VAL A 7 -21.80 12.87 3.57
N ILE A 8 -21.76 12.86 4.91
CA ILE A 8 -20.91 11.95 5.68
C ILE A 8 -21.30 10.49 5.43
N GLN A 9 -22.60 10.17 5.47
CA GLN A 9 -23.10 8.82 5.24
C GLN A 9 -22.80 8.34 3.80
N GLU A 10 -23.00 9.21 2.82
CA GLU A 10 -22.74 8.90 1.42
C GLU A 10 -21.24 8.64 1.18
N TYR A 11 -20.36 9.49 1.73
CA TYR A 11 -18.93 9.30 1.61
C TYR A 11 -18.47 7.98 2.26
N ARG A 12 -18.98 7.66 3.45
CA ARG A 12 -18.68 6.37 4.12
C ARG A 12 -19.05 5.18 3.24
N GLY A 13 -20.22 5.21 2.63
CA GLY A 13 -20.67 4.16 1.71
C GLY A 13 -19.77 4.02 0.48
N ARG A 14 -19.38 5.15 -0.13
CA ARG A 14 -18.45 5.16 -1.28
C ARG A 14 -17.05 4.66 -0.89
N ALA A 15 -16.52 5.10 0.25
CA ALA A 15 -15.22 4.67 0.76
C ALA A 15 -15.18 3.16 1.03
N LEU A 16 -16.22 2.61 1.66
CA LEU A 16 -16.35 1.18 1.89
C LEU A 16 -16.45 0.39 0.58
N LYS A 17 -17.21 0.87 -0.40
CA LYS A 17 -17.31 0.25 -1.73
C LYS A 17 -15.95 0.20 -2.44
N VAL A 18 -15.18 1.29 -2.38
CA VAL A 18 -13.82 1.33 -2.94
C VAL A 18 -12.94 0.28 -2.26
N PHE A 19 -12.98 0.20 -0.93
CA PHE A 19 -12.23 -0.81 -0.19
C PHE A 19 -12.60 -2.24 -0.63
N MET A 20 -13.89 -2.55 -0.67
CA MET A 20 -14.38 -3.87 -1.09
C MET A 20 -13.98 -4.21 -2.53
N LEU A 21 -14.05 -3.24 -3.44
CA LEU A 21 -13.68 -3.45 -4.85
C LEU A 21 -12.22 -3.87 -5.01
N TRP A 22 -11.32 -3.35 -4.18
CA TRP A 22 -9.90 -3.71 -4.19
C TRP A 22 -9.60 -5.00 -3.42
N VAL A 23 -10.29 -5.25 -2.31
CA VAL A 23 -9.98 -6.36 -1.40
C VAL A 23 -10.64 -7.67 -1.80
N LEU A 24 -11.92 -7.65 -2.19
CA LEU A 24 -12.69 -8.85 -2.48
C LEU A 24 -12.07 -9.76 -3.56
N PRO A 25 -11.60 -9.25 -4.72
CA PRO A 25 -11.00 -10.12 -5.74
C PRO A 25 -9.63 -10.67 -5.33
N VAL A 26 -8.90 -9.95 -4.48
CA VAL A 26 -7.52 -10.31 -4.08
C VAL A 26 -7.52 -11.26 -2.89
N ALA A 27 -8.50 -11.17 -2.00
CA ALA A 27 -8.63 -12.01 -0.80
C ALA A 27 -8.53 -13.52 -1.06
N PRO A 28 -9.25 -14.14 -2.03
CA PRO A 28 -9.14 -15.58 -2.28
C PRO A 28 -7.77 -15.98 -2.82
N ILE A 29 -7.17 -15.14 -3.68
CA ILE A 29 -5.82 -15.37 -4.22
C ILE A 29 -4.80 -15.35 -3.09
N ALA A 30 -4.87 -14.34 -2.22
CA ALA A 30 -3.97 -14.20 -1.09
C ALA A 30 -4.15 -15.34 -0.08
N ALA A 31 -5.38 -15.74 0.23
CA ALA A 31 -5.66 -16.86 1.12
C ALA A 31 -5.12 -18.19 0.57
N TYR A 32 -5.28 -18.43 -0.74
CA TYR A 32 -4.73 -19.63 -1.37
C TYR A 32 -3.20 -19.63 -1.39
N LEU A 33 -2.56 -18.50 -1.74
CA LEU A 33 -1.11 -18.35 -1.67
C LEU A 33 -0.60 -18.57 -0.24
N ASN A 34 -1.32 -18.06 0.76
CA ASN A 34 -0.98 -18.25 2.17
C ASN A 34 -1.12 -19.72 2.61
N GLY A 35 -2.19 -20.40 2.20
CA GLY A 35 -2.36 -21.84 2.45
C GLY A 35 -1.27 -22.69 1.79
N MET A 36 -0.90 -22.37 0.55
CA MET A 36 0.24 -23.00 -0.13
C MET A 36 1.55 -22.75 0.61
N ALA A 37 1.75 -21.53 1.14
CA ALA A 37 2.91 -21.19 1.95
C ALA A 37 2.99 -21.99 3.27
N MET A 38 1.90 -22.59 3.71
CA MET A 38 1.88 -23.47 4.91
C MET A 38 1.97 -24.96 4.56
N GLY A 39 2.23 -25.26 3.29
CA GLY A 39 2.26 -26.64 2.80
C GLY A 39 0.87 -27.29 2.74
N VAL A 40 -0.20 -26.49 2.63
CA VAL A 40 -1.57 -26.95 2.39
C VAL A 40 -1.96 -26.56 0.97
N ALA A 41 -1.48 -27.34 -0.01
CA ALA A 41 -1.73 -27.13 -1.44
C ALA A 41 -2.85 -28.05 -1.97
N GLY A 42 -3.37 -27.73 -3.16
CA GLY A 42 -4.38 -28.56 -3.83
C GLY A 42 -5.75 -28.50 -3.16
N TRP A 43 -6.43 -29.65 -3.07
CA TRP A 43 -7.81 -29.72 -2.58
C TRP A 43 -7.97 -29.29 -1.12
N SER A 44 -7.04 -29.69 -0.25
CA SER A 44 -7.05 -29.26 1.16
C SER A 44 -6.86 -27.74 1.31
N GLY A 45 -6.06 -27.13 0.43
CA GLY A 45 -5.89 -25.68 0.40
C GLY A 45 -7.16 -24.95 -0.01
N LEU A 46 -7.88 -25.48 -1.00
CA LEU A 46 -9.18 -24.94 -1.42
C LEU A 46 -10.23 -25.07 -0.31
N ILE A 47 -10.26 -26.18 0.42
CA ILE A 47 -11.12 -26.37 1.60
C ILE A 47 -10.78 -25.35 2.68
N ALA A 48 -9.49 -25.16 2.99
CA ALA A 48 -9.05 -24.18 3.97
C ALA A 48 -9.53 -22.77 3.60
N VAL A 49 -9.38 -22.38 2.33
CA VAL A 49 -9.89 -21.10 1.82
C VAL A 49 -11.41 -21.05 1.96
N ALA A 50 -12.14 -22.06 1.50
CA ALA A 50 -13.60 -22.07 1.52
C ALA A 50 -14.20 -21.99 2.95
N TRP A 51 -13.53 -22.57 3.94
CA TRP A 51 -14.00 -22.59 5.33
C TRP A 51 -13.52 -21.41 6.16
N VAL A 52 -12.26 -21.01 6.01
CA VAL A 52 -11.63 -20.01 6.88
C VAL A 52 -11.78 -18.59 6.32
N LEU A 53 -11.86 -18.43 4.99
CA LEU A 53 -11.94 -17.10 4.37
C LEU A 53 -13.28 -16.39 4.58
N PRO A 54 -14.47 -17.02 4.48
CA PRO A 54 -15.74 -16.32 4.65
C PRO A 54 -15.89 -15.56 5.98
N PRO A 55 -15.58 -16.13 7.16
CA PRO A 55 -15.67 -15.37 8.41
C PRO A 55 -14.66 -14.22 8.46
N ILE A 56 -13.48 -14.36 7.84
CA ILE A 56 -12.50 -13.28 7.70
C ILE A 56 -13.05 -12.16 6.81
N ILE A 57 -13.68 -12.49 5.67
CA ILE A 57 -14.28 -11.47 4.80
C ILE A 57 -15.37 -10.71 5.54
N VAL A 58 -16.28 -11.40 6.23
CA VAL A 58 -17.37 -10.74 6.97
C VAL A 58 -16.82 -9.88 8.12
N GLY A 59 -15.94 -10.43 8.96
CA GLY A 59 -15.41 -9.74 10.12
C GLY A 59 -14.38 -8.65 9.76
N LEU A 60 -13.33 -9.03 9.05
CA LEU A 60 -12.17 -8.17 8.79
C LEU A 60 -12.22 -7.49 7.42
N GLY A 61 -12.92 -8.05 6.44
CA GLY A 61 -13.11 -7.44 5.11
C GLY A 61 -14.27 -6.44 5.04
N ILE A 62 -15.29 -6.58 5.88
CA ILE A 62 -16.52 -5.77 5.84
C ILE A 62 -16.75 -5.03 7.15
N ALA A 63 -16.91 -5.74 8.28
CA ALA A 63 -17.30 -5.11 9.54
C ALA A 63 -16.20 -4.19 10.08
N TYR A 64 -14.94 -4.63 10.09
CA TYR A 64 -13.81 -3.83 10.55
C TYR A 64 -13.59 -2.56 9.71
N PRO A 65 -13.51 -2.60 8.36
CA PRO A 65 -13.40 -1.39 7.54
C PRO A 65 -14.62 -0.49 7.67
N ALA A 66 -15.83 -1.03 7.80
CA ALA A 66 -17.03 -0.23 8.03
C ALA A 66 -16.97 0.54 9.36
N PHE A 67 -16.48 -0.10 10.42
CA PHE A 67 -16.25 0.52 11.73
C PHE A 67 -15.14 1.57 11.67
N VAL A 68 -13.99 1.24 11.09
CA VAL A 68 -12.86 2.18 10.95
C VAL A 68 -13.26 3.40 10.13
N MET A 69 -13.97 3.21 9.01
CA MET A 69 -14.48 4.32 8.20
C MET A 69 -15.54 5.14 8.93
N HIS A 70 -16.38 4.51 9.77
CA HIS A 70 -17.31 5.24 10.63
C HIS A 70 -16.58 6.20 11.56
N VAL A 71 -15.58 5.70 12.30
CA VAL A 71 -14.82 6.50 13.26
C VAL A 71 -14.01 7.60 12.55
N LEU A 72 -13.28 7.25 11.49
CA LEU A 72 -12.38 8.18 10.82
C LEU A 72 -13.12 9.27 10.03
N VAL A 73 -14.17 8.90 9.28
CA VAL A 73 -14.92 9.87 8.47
C VAL A 73 -15.71 10.82 9.37
N ASN A 74 -16.39 10.30 10.40
CA ASN A 74 -17.09 11.15 11.37
C ASN A 74 -16.12 12.07 12.11
N GLY A 75 -14.93 11.55 12.47
CA GLY A 75 -13.90 12.33 13.15
C GLY A 75 -13.27 13.41 12.28
N ALA A 76 -13.28 13.27 10.95
CA ALA A 76 -12.65 14.21 10.03
C ALA A 76 -13.62 15.23 9.41
N LEU A 77 -14.84 14.83 9.05
CA LEU A 77 -15.79 15.68 8.35
C LEU A 77 -16.68 16.53 9.26
N ARG A 78 -16.83 16.13 10.54
CA ARG A 78 -17.69 16.83 11.50
C ARG A 78 -17.02 18.12 11.97
N GLU A 79 -17.72 19.22 11.77
CA GLU A 79 -17.36 20.54 12.29
C GLU A 79 -17.38 20.53 13.81
N ARG A 80 -16.36 21.12 14.43
CA ARG A 80 -16.30 21.30 15.87
C ARG A 80 -16.26 22.80 16.17
N PRO A 81 -17.00 23.28 17.17
CA PRO A 81 -17.01 24.70 17.52
C PRO A 81 -15.64 25.21 17.98
N GLU A 82 -14.74 24.31 18.39
CA GLU A 82 -13.38 24.63 18.84
C GLU A 82 -12.32 24.54 17.72
N ASP A 83 -12.72 24.26 16.47
CA ASP A 83 -11.76 24.14 15.36
C ASP A 83 -11.13 25.50 15.03
N THR A 84 -9.80 25.57 15.05
CA THR A 84 -9.06 26.71 14.48
C THR A 84 -9.27 26.79 12.96
N PRO A 85 -9.18 27.97 12.34
CA PRO A 85 -9.29 28.13 10.88
C PRO A 85 -8.36 27.14 10.15
N GLY A 86 -8.94 26.31 9.26
CA GLY A 86 -8.21 25.28 8.50
C GLY A 86 -7.98 23.92 9.19
N ALA A 87 -8.30 23.74 10.48
CA ALA A 87 -8.13 22.46 11.17
C ALA A 87 -8.99 21.34 10.57
N ARG A 88 -10.18 21.69 10.07
CA ARG A 88 -11.04 20.76 9.35
C ARG A 88 -10.44 20.32 8.01
N LEU A 89 -9.91 21.26 7.23
CA LEU A 89 -9.23 20.95 5.97
C LEU A 89 -8.02 20.04 6.20
N GLU A 90 -7.27 20.28 7.28
CA GLU A 90 -6.17 19.41 7.70
C GLU A 90 -6.62 17.96 7.95
N ARG A 91 -7.71 17.78 8.69
CA ARG A 91 -8.28 16.45 8.98
C ARG A 91 -8.76 15.74 7.72
N ILE A 92 -9.41 16.48 6.80
CA ILE A 92 -9.86 15.96 5.51
C ILE A 92 -8.68 15.47 4.67
N LEU A 93 -7.60 16.26 4.60
CA LEU A 93 -6.42 15.93 3.81
C LEU A 93 -5.62 14.72 4.34
N ARG A 94 -5.65 14.47 5.65
CA ARG A 94 -5.01 13.30 6.28
C ARG A 94 -5.86 12.03 6.21
N LEU A 95 -7.16 12.17 5.97
CA LEU A 95 -8.14 11.08 6.04
C LEU A 95 -7.84 9.89 5.10
N PRO A 96 -7.49 10.08 3.80
CA PRO A 96 -7.27 8.97 2.88
C PRO A 96 -6.19 8.01 3.34
N TRP A 97 -5.10 8.57 3.87
CA TRP A 97 -3.94 7.82 4.32
C TRP A 97 -4.19 7.12 5.66
N ARG A 98 -4.85 7.80 6.60
CA ARG A 98 -5.27 7.17 7.87
C ARG A 98 -6.24 6.02 7.62
N ALA A 99 -7.18 6.23 6.69
CA ALA A 99 -8.14 5.21 6.30
C ALA A 99 -7.47 4.01 5.62
N ALA A 100 -6.53 4.25 4.69
CA ALA A 100 -5.80 3.18 4.03
C ALA A 100 -4.94 2.37 5.01
N VAL A 101 -4.19 3.01 5.91
CA VAL A 101 -3.37 2.29 6.90
C VAL A 101 -4.27 1.54 7.89
N ALA A 102 -5.23 2.21 8.51
CA ALA A 102 -6.06 1.58 9.53
C ALA A 102 -6.95 0.46 8.94
N ALA A 103 -7.60 0.70 7.80
CA ALA A 103 -8.50 -0.28 7.20
C ALA A 103 -7.73 -1.36 6.44
N SER A 104 -6.76 -1.02 5.59
CA SER A 104 -6.04 -2.03 4.79
C SER A 104 -5.00 -2.75 5.63
N TRP A 105 -4.01 -2.05 6.19
CA TRP A 105 -2.92 -2.73 6.90
C TRP A 105 -3.44 -3.48 8.11
N GLY A 106 -4.37 -2.87 8.87
CA GLY A 106 -5.03 -3.52 9.99
C GLY A 106 -5.78 -4.80 9.58
N ALA A 107 -6.70 -4.72 8.61
CA ALA A 107 -7.50 -5.87 8.19
C ALA A 107 -6.64 -7.00 7.64
N TRP A 108 -5.64 -6.68 6.82
CA TRP A 108 -4.78 -7.67 6.18
C TRP A 108 -3.79 -8.32 7.14
N THR A 109 -3.28 -7.57 8.13
CA THR A 109 -2.42 -8.14 9.19
C THR A 109 -3.23 -9.09 10.08
N LEU A 110 -4.40 -8.64 10.53
CA LEU A 110 -5.28 -9.47 11.37
C LEU A 110 -5.82 -10.68 10.59
N GLY A 111 -6.17 -10.50 9.31
CA GLY A 111 -6.65 -11.56 8.44
C GLY A 111 -5.55 -12.58 8.13
N GLY A 112 -4.33 -12.12 7.87
CA GLY A 112 -3.15 -12.96 7.73
C GLY A 112 -2.92 -13.79 8.98
N LEU A 113 -2.87 -13.16 10.16
CA LEU A 113 -2.71 -13.84 11.44
C LEU A 113 -3.82 -14.87 11.69
N TRP A 114 -5.08 -14.47 11.54
CA TRP A 114 -6.24 -15.33 11.80
C TRP A 114 -6.27 -16.54 10.87
N PHE A 115 -6.10 -16.31 9.57
CA PHE A 115 -6.07 -17.38 8.56
C PHE A 115 -4.93 -18.36 8.86
N SER A 116 -3.72 -17.83 9.08
CA SER A 116 -2.53 -18.61 9.32
C SER A 116 -2.64 -19.48 10.57
N LEU A 117 -3.16 -18.90 11.66
CA LEU A 117 -3.39 -19.60 12.91
C LEU A 117 -4.39 -20.75 12.72
N HIS A 118 -5.52 -20.50 12.05
CA HIS A 118 -6.54 -21.54 11.83
C HIS A 118 -6.02 -22.66 10.94
N VAL A 119 -5.29 -22.36 9.87
CA VAL A 119 -4.68 -23.37 9.01
C VAL A 119 -3.65 -24.20 9.79
N CYS A 120 -2.81 -23.57 10.61
CA CYS A 120 -1.83 -24.31 11.40
C CYS A 120 -2.49 -25.22 12.44
N LEU A 121 -3.57 -24.78 13.08
CA LEU A 121 -4.31 -25.58 14.07
C LEU A 121 -5.08 -26.74 13.43
N LEU A 122 -5.76 -26.50 12.30
CA LEU A 122 -6.56 -27.52 11.61
C LEU A 122 -5.70 -28.62 10.98
N TRP A 123 -4.55 -28.25 10.39
CA TRP A 123 -3.63 -29.19 9.74
C TRP A 123 -2.43 -29.59 10.60
N LYS A 124 -2.42 -29.22 11.89
CA LYS A 124 -1.35 -29.51 12.86
C LYS A 124 0.04 -29.17 12.32
N LYS A 125 0.17 -28.02 11.67
CA LYS A 125 1.44 -27.51 11.14
C LYS A 125 2.17 -26.74 12.24
N ASP A 126 3.47 -26.55 12.03
CA ASP A 126 4.29 -25.75 12.95
C ASP A 126 3.78 -24.30 13.01
N LEU A 127 3.65 -23.78 14.24
CA LEU A 127 3.19 -22.42 14.52
C LEU A 127 4.16 -21.35 14.02
N SER A 128 5.43 -21.71 13.76
CA SER A 128 6.39 -20.80 13.12
C SER A 128 5.88 -20.29 11.74
N LEU A 129 5.09 -21.09 11.03
CA LEU A 129 4.48 -20.72 9.74
C LEU A 129 3.42 -19.63 9.87
N VAL A 130 2.90 -19.38 11.08
CA VAL A 130 1.99 -18.26 11.34
C VAL A 130 2.69 -16.93 11.10
N VAL A 131 3.98 -16.83 11.43
CA VAL A 131 4.77 -15.61 11.19
C VAL A 131 4.90 -15.36 9.69
N VAL A 132 5.21 -16.40 8.92
CA VAL A 132 5.33 -16.33 7.46
C VAL A 132 4.00 -15.91 6.83
N GLY A 133 2.89 -16.53 7.23
CA GLY A 133 1.59 -16.20 6.69
C GLY A 133 1.05 -14.82 7.08
N THR A 134 1.39 -14.36 8.29
CA THR A 134 1.10 -12.98 8.71
C THR A 134 1.90 -11.98 7.90
N LEU A 135 3.18 -12.28 7.61
CA LEU A 135 4.03 -11.43 6.77
C LEU A 135 3.49 -11.31 5.35
N ILE A 136 3.02 -12.42 4.75
CA ILE A 136 2.32 -12.42 3.46
C ILE A 136 1.09 -11.50 3.53
N GLY A 137 0.27 -11.61 4.58
CA GLY A 137 -0.88 -10.75 4.81
C GLY A 137 -0.51 -9.26 4.86
N ILE A 138 0.51 -8.90 5.65
CA ILE A 138 1.02 -7.52 5.73
C ILE A 138 1.43 -7.00 4.35
N CYS A 139 2.16 -7.81 3.56
CA CYS A 139 2.59 -7.42 2.21
C CYS A 139 1.40 -7.06 1.31
N PHE A 140 0.35 -7.89 1.29
CA PHE A 140 -0.87 -7.59 0.54
C PHE A 140 -1.57 -6.32 1.06
N GLY A 141 -1.64 -6.16 2.38
CA GLY A 141 -2.21 -4.97 3.02
C GLY A 141 -1.51 -3.67 2.61
N VAL A 142 -0.18 -3.69 2.54
CA VAL A 142 0.66 -2.57 2.10
C VAL A 142 0.42 -2.28 0.62
N VAL A 143 0.52 -3.29 -0.24
CA VAL A 143 0.37 -3.15 -1.70
C VAL A 143 -1.02 -2.62 -2.06
N LEU A 144 -2.09 -3.11 -1.41
CA LEU A 144 -3.46 -2.66 -1.65
C LEU A 144 -3.80 -1.34 -0.96
N GLY A 145 -3.09 -0.98 0.11
CA GLY A 145 -3.28 0.29 0.80
C GLY A 145 -3.06 1.49 -0.12
N PHE A 146 -2.11 1.39 -1.07
CA PHE A 146 -1.78 2.47 -2.00
C PHE A 146 -2.88 2.81 -3.02
N PRO A 147 -3.41 1.87 -3.83
CA PRO A 147 -4.50 2.18 -4.74
C PRO A 147 -5.75 2.65 -3.98
N ILE A 148 -6.04 2.06 -2.81
CA ILE A 148 -7.14 2.50 -1.94
C ILE A 148 -6.96 3.97 -1.51
N SER A 149 -5.77 4.34 -1.01
CA SER A 149 -5.52 5.73 -0.57
C SER A 149 -5.67 6.73 -1.71
N VAL A 150 -5.16 6.41 -2.91
CA VAL A 150 -5.25 7.29 -4.08
C VAL A 150 -6.69 7.46 -4.55
N THR A 151 -7.48 6.39 -4.56
CA THR A 151 -8.90 6.47 -4.93
C THR A 151 -9.70 7.28 -3.89
N LEU A 152 -9.42 7.09 -2.59
CA LEU A 152 -10.06 7.87 -1.52
C LEU A 152 -9.69 9.36 -1.56
N GLU A 153 -8.43 9.68 -1.89
CA GLU A 153 -7.97 11.06 -2.08
C GLU A 153 -8.73 11.75 -3.22
N ARG A 154 -8.90 11.07 -4.36
CA ARG A 154 -9.70 11.59 -5.48
C ARG A 154 -11.16 11.84 -5.09
N LEU A 155 -11.72 11.01 -4.22
CA LEU A 155 -13.09 11.20 -3.71
C LEU A 155 -13.21 12.39 -2.74
N LEU A 156 -12.16 12.72 -1.97
CA LEU A 156 -12.16 13.87 -1.04
C LEU A 156 -11.76 15.18 -1.68
N LEU A 157 -11.09 15.15 -2.82
CA LEU A 157 -10.63 16.34 -3.54
C LEU A 157 -11.72 17.42 -3.72
N PRO A 158 -12.96 17.12 -4.17
CA PRO A 158 -14.00 18.14 -4.31
C PRO A 158 -14.35 18.79 -2.96
N LEU A 159 -14.52 18.00 -1.89
CA LEU A 159 -14.82 18.51 -0.54
C LEU A 159 -13.67 19.35 0.03
N ALA A 160 -12.43 18.95 -0.23
CA ALA A 160 -11.26 19.71 0.19
C ALA A 160 -11.18 21.07 -0.52
N LEU A 161 -11.55 21.14 -1.80
CA LEU A 161 -11.60 22.39 -2.55
C LEU A 161 -12.74 23.31 -2.09
N GLU A 162 -13.90 22.76 -1.75
CA GLU A 162 -15.01 23.53 -1.16
C GLU A 162 -14.60 24.17 0.16
N GLU A 163 -13.90 23.43 1.02
CA GLU A 163 -13.43 23.97 2.30
C GLU A 163 -12.29 24.98 2.11
N GLN A 164 -11.38 24.76 1.15
CA GLN A 164 -10.33 25.72 0.81
C GLN A 164 -10.89 27.03 0.22
N ARG A 165 -12.04 26.98 -0.47
CA ARG A 165 -12.71 28.19 -0.98
C ARG A 165 -13.26 29.08 0.13
N LYS A 166 -13.59 28.51 1.30
CA LYS A 166 -14.05 29.30 2.46
C LYS A 166 -12.93 30.18 3.01
N ASP A 167 -11.69 29.66 3.05
CA ASP A 167 -10.50 30.38 3.54
C ASP A 167 -9.34 30.35 2.51
N PRO A 168 -9.40 31.17 1.43
CA PRO A 168 -8.43 31.10 0.33
C PRO A 168 -6.99 31.48 0.70
N THR A 169 -6.83 32.29 1.75
CA THR A 169 -5.53 32.80 2.22
C THR A 169 -4.79 31.81 3.11
N LEU A 170 -5.44 30.71 3.49
CA LEU A 170 -4.92 29.79 4.50
C LEU A 170 -3.92 28.80 3.89
N ALA A 171 -2.64 29.12 4.03
CA ALA A 171 -1.55 28.23 3.60
C ALA A 171 -1.26 27.17 4.66
N LEU A 172 -1.86 25.98 4.52
CA LEU A 172 -1.61 24.84 5.40
C LEU A 172 -0.12 24.42 5.38
N LYS A 173 0.58 24.65 6.50
CA LYS A 173 1.94 24.16 6.76
C LYS A 173 1.91 22.80 7.47
N GLY A 174 1.38 21.77 6.81
CA GLY A 174 1.44 20.41 7.35
C GLY A 174 2.67 19.62 6.89
N GLY A 175 3.11 18.69 7.75
CA GLY A 175 4.17 17.71 7.51
C GLY A 175 3.89 16.41 8.28
N GLY A 176 4.55 15.32 7.89
CA GLY A 176 4.40 14.00 8.52
C GLY A 176 3.99 12.88 7.56
N PHE A 177 3.98 11.64 8.06
CA PHE A 177 3.72 10.43 7.27
C PHE A 177 2.34 10.41 6.62
N PHE A 178 1.32 10.94 7.31
CA PHE A 178 -0.06 11.02 6.81
C PHE A 178 -0.34 12.27 5.98
N TRP A 179 0.67 13.09 5.68
CA TRP A 179 0.48 14.34 4.95
C TRP A 179 0.57 14.12 3.42
N PRO A 180 -0.36 14.66 2.62
CA PRO A 180 -0.43 14.40 1.17
C PRO A 180 0.69 15.08 0.34
N ARG A 181 1.76 15.61 0.95
CA ARG A 181 2.90 16.16 0.19
C ARG A 181 3.67 15.02 -0.47
N GLN A 182 3.27 14.75 -1.72
CA GLN A 182 3.72 13.82 -2.75
C GLN A 182 5.25 13.63 -2.97
N ALA A 183 6.16 14.21 -2.17
CA ALA A 183 7.62 14.01 -2.37
C ALA A 183 8.00 12.61 -1.95
N TRP A 184 7.54 12.16 -0.78
CA TRP A 184 7.90 10.86 -0.24
C TRP A 184 7.01 9.72 -0.74
N PHE A 185 5.85 10.03 -1.33
CA PHE A 185 4.88 9.01 -1.75
C PHE A 185 5.46 8.04 -2.80
N MET A 186 5.98 8.54 -3.92
CA MET A 186 6.50 7.67 -5.00
C MET A 186 7.62 6.72 -4.57
N PRO A 187 8.70 7.15 -3.87
CA PRO A 187 9.72 6.20 -3.42
C PRO A 187 9.17 5.23 -2.37
N VAL A 188 8.30 5.67 -1.46
CA VAL A 188 7.75 4.79 -0.42
C VAL A 188 6.85 3.72 -1.03
N THR A 189 6.00 4.08 -2.01
CA THR A 189 5.14 3.10 -2.68
C THR A 189 5.96 2.13 -3.52
N PHE A 190 7.01 2.60 -4.21
CA PHE A 190 7.88 1.75 -5.03
C PHE A 190 8.75 0.83 -4.18
N ILE A 191 9.45 1.36 -3.17
CA ILE A 191 10.25 0.54 -2.24
C ILE A 191 9.34 -0.42 -1.49
N GLY A 192 8.20 0.05 -0.99
CA GLY A 192 7.24 -0.78 -0.28
C GLY A 192 6.71 -1.93 -1.14
N SER A 193 6.27 -1.65 -2.37
CA SER A 193 5.77 -2.71 -3.26
C SER A 193 6.86 -3.66 -3.73
N SER A 194 8.06 -3.15 -4.04
CA SER A 194 9.22 -3.97 -4.40
C SER A 194 9.68 -4.86 -3.25
N LEU A 195 9.79 -4.34 -2.03
CA LEU A 195 10.11 -5.13 -0.84
C LEU A 195 9.03 -6.18 -0.58
N CYS A 196 7.75 -5.81 -0.69
CA CYS A 196 6.65 -6.78 -0.55
C CYS A 196 6.74 -7.89 -1.61
N ALA A 197 7.03 -7.55 -2.87
CA ALA A 197 7.19 -8.54 -3.93
C ALA A 197 8.38 -9.47 -3.69
N LEU A 198 9.52 -8.95 -3.22
CA LEU A 198 10.68 -9.75 -2.84
C LEU A 198 10.38 -10.66 -1.66
N VAL A 199 9.74 -10.14 -0.61
CA VAL A 199 9.35 -10.92 0.56
C VAL A 199 8.38 -12.02 0.17
N LEU A 200 7.36 -11.72 -0.63
CA LEU A 200 6.42 -12.72 -1.14
C LEU A 200 7.13 -13.81 -1.97
N SER A 201 8.03 -13.41 -2.88
CA SER A 201 8.82 -14.36 -3.68
C SER A 201 9.71 -15.24 -2.79
N GLY A 202 10.41 -14.64 -1.84
CA GLY A 202 11.24 -15.34 -0.87
C GLY A 202 10.46 -16.33 0.00
N CYS A 203 9.29 -15.93 0.50
CA CYS A 203 8.40 -16.80 1.27
C CYS A 203 7.98 -18.02 0.43
N VAL A 204 7.61 -17.83 -0.83
CA VAL A 204 7.24 -18.96 -1.73
C VAL A 204 8.41 -19.91 -1.95
N VAL A 205 9.61 -19.38 -2.20
CA VAL A 205 10.82 -20.20 -2.41
C VAL A 205 11.18 -20.99 -1.15
N LEU A 206 11.19 -20.34 0.01
CA LEU A 206 11.50 -21.00 1.29
C LEU A 206 10.54 -22.15 1.58
N VAL A 207 9.24 -21.96 1.35
CA VAL A 207 8.25 -23.01 1.60
C VAL A 207 8.40 -24.16 0.62
N LYS A 208 8.67 -23.88 -0.66
CA LYS A 208 8.91 -24.94 -1.65
C LYS A 208 10.16 -25.75 -1.33
N LEU A 209 11.23 -25.08 -0.90
CA LEU A 209 12.46 -25.74 -0.46
C LEU A 209 12.23 -26.60 0.79
N GLN A 210 11.47 -26.11 1.77
CA GLN A 210 11.10 -26.89 2.96
C GLN A 210 10.28 -28.13 2.58
N GLY A 211 9.29 -28.00 1.71
CA GLY A 211 8.48 -29.14 1.25
C GLY A 211 9.30 -30.22 0.55
N VAL A 212 10.18 -29.84 -0.38
CA VAL A 212 11.08 -30.78 -1.08
C VAL A 212 12.06 -31.43 -0.11
N ARG A 213 12.59 -30.65 0.84
CA ARG A 213 13.52 -31.15 1.87
C ARG A 213 12.85 -32.18 2.78
N ASP A 214 11.61 -31.93 3.21
CA ASP A 214 10.87 -32.86 4.07
C ASP A 214 10.53 -34.16 3.35
N GLU A 215 10.20 -34.09 2.04
CA GLU A 215 9.93 -35.25 1.20
C GLU A 215 11.19 -36.11 0.99
N LEU A 216 12.33 -35.48 0.66
CA LEU A 216 13.63 -36.15 0.57
C LEU A 216 14.06 -36.77 1.90
N ARG A 217 13.85 -36.05 3.01
CA ARG A 217 14.16 -36.56 4.35
C ARG A 217 13.35 -37.81 4.66
N ASN A 218 12.06 -37.81 4.39
CA ASN A 218 11.20 -38.96 4.64
C ASN A 218 11.61 -40.17 3.76
N ALA A 219 12.00 -39.94 2.50
CA ALA A 219 12.54 -40.98 1.64
C ALA A 219 13.88 -41.56 2.16
N LEU A 220 14.82 -40.70 2.56
CA LEU A 220 16.12 -41.11 3.10
C LEU A 220 16.03 -41.83 4.46
N VAL A 221 15.08 -41.43 5.30
CA VAL A 221 14.80 -42.11 6.59
C VAL A 221 14.16 -43.47 6.34
N ALA A 222 13.29 -43.61 5.34
CA ALA A 222 12.71 -44.89 4.95
C ALA A 222 13.79 -45.87 4.42
N GLU A 223 14.87 -45.36 3.83
CA GLU A 223 16.03 -46.14 3.38
C GLU A 223 17.09 -46.37 4.48
N GLY A 224 16.88 -45.87 5.71
CA GLY A 224 17.78 -46.07 6.85
C GLY A 224 19.01 -45.13 6.90
N ALA A 225 19.08 -44.13 6.02
CA ALA A 225 20.22 -43.20 5.90
C ALA A 225 20.08 -41.95 6.80
N HIS A 226 20.09 -42.14 8.13
CA HIS A 226 19.87 -41.07 9.11
C HIS A 226 20.92 -39.94 9.07
N GLY A 227 22.19 -40.23 8.77
CA GLY A 227 23.26 -39.21 8.69
C GLY A 227 23.12 -38.25 7.50
N SER A 228 22.61 -38.75 6.36
CA SER A 228 22.36 -37.94 5.17
C SER A 228 21.19 -36.99 5.38
N ALA A 229 20.16 -37.42 6.13
CA ALA A 229 19.01 -36.60 6.49
C ALA A 229 19.38 -35.40 7.39
N GLU A 230 20.32 -35.57 8.32
CA GLU A 230 20.79 -34.50 9.20
C GLU A 230 21.65 -33.47 8.46
N THR A 231 22.49 -33.95 7.52
CA THR A 231 23.30 -33.09 6.65
C THR A 231 22.42 -32.24 5.72
N LEU A 232 21.34 -32.84 5.18
CA LEU A 232 20.31 -32.14 4.41
C LEU A 232 19.65 -31.00 5.22
N MET A 233 19.51 -31.20 6.54
CA MET A 233 18.94 -30.18 7.41
C MET A 233 19.86 -28.96 7.60
N GLY A 234 21.16 -29.20 7.77
CA GLY A 234 22.18 -28.16 7.89
C GLY A 234 22.29 -27.34 6.60
N MET A 235 22.31 -28.01 5.44
CA MET A 235 22.39 -27.33 4.13
C MET A 235 21.15 -26.48 3.85
N GLY A 236 19.94 -26.94 4.20
CA GLY A 236 18.73 -26.13 4.00
C GLY A 236 18.68 -24.88 4.89
N GLY A 237 19.25 -24.91 6.09
CA GLY A 237 19.38 -23.72 6.94
C GLY A 237 20.39 -22.71 6.37
N MET A 238 21.50 -23.21 5.84
CA MET A 238 22.52 -22.39 5.18
C MET A 238 21.98 -21.72 3.91
N LEU A 239 21.28 -22.47 3.05
CA LEU A 239 20.60 -21.96 1.86
C LEU A 239 19.55 -20.90 2.18
N ALA A 240 18.76 -21.09 3.24
CA ALA A 240 17.79 -20.09 3.69
C ALA A 240 18.47 -18.80 4.17
N GLY A 241 19.61 -18.92 4.87
CA GLY A 241 20.43 -17.78 5.28
C GLY A 241 21.02 -17.01 4.08
N GLU A 242 21.56 -17.73 3.09
CA GLU A 242 22.10 -17.13 1.86
C GLU A 242 21.02 -16.48 0.99
N LEU A 243 19.85 -17.11 0.87
CA LEU A 243 18.69 -16.53 0.19
C LEU A 243 18.20 -15.27 0.90
N ALA A 244 18.10 -15.28 2.23
CA ALA A 244 17.70 -14.10 3.00
C ALA A 244 18.70 -12.95 2.82
N PHE A 245 20.00 -13.26 2.82
CA PHE A 245 21.06 -12.29 2.54
C PHE A 245 20.97 -11.75 1.11
N GLY A 246 20.80 -12.62 0.11
CA GLY A 246 20.62 -12.23 -1.29
C GLY A 246 19.38 -11.37 -1.52
N LEU A 247 18.25 -11.71 -0.90
CA LEU A 247 17.00 -10.92 -0.94
C LEU A 247 17.19 -9.53 -0.32
N ALA A 248 17.95 -9.41 0.77
CA ALA A 248 18.28 -8.13 1.37
C ALA A 248 19.10 -7.25 0.41
N TRP A 249 20.07 -7.83 -0.30
CA TRP A 249 20.86 -7.12 -1.31
C TRP A 249 20.03 -6.69 -2.52
N VAL A 250 19.16 -7.57 -3.04
CA VAL A 250 18.25 -7.22 -4.14
C VAL A 250 17.27 -6.12 -3.69
N GLY A 251 16.77 -6.17 -2.45
CA GLY A 251 15.95 -5.11 -1.87
C GLY A 251 16.69 -3.77 -1.78
N GLY A 252 17.95 -3.79 -1.36
CA GLY A 252 18.83 -2.62 -1.38
C GLY A 252 19.06 -2.07 -2.78
N LEU A 253 19.28 -2.93 -3.78
CA LEU A 253 19.46 -2.53 -5.16
C LEU A 253 18.19 -1.88 -5.75
N LEU A 254 17.00 -2.39 -5.40
CA LEU A 254 15.71 -1.80 -5.80
C LEU A 254 15.43 -0.44 -5.15
N ALA A 255 16.14 -0.07 -4.08
CA ALA A 255 16.07 1.28 -3.53
C ALA A 255 16.66 2.33 -4.50
N ILE A 256 17.61 1.95 -5.36
CA ILE A 256 18.26 2.86 -6.32
C ILE A 256 17.26 3.44 -7.36
N PRO A 257 16.46 2.64 -8.09
CA PRO A 257 15.42 3.17 -8.98
C PRO A 257 14.35 3.97 -8.23
N ALA A 258 14.06 3.64 -6.98
CA ALA A 258 13.14 4.41 -6.15
C ALA A 258 13.67 5.81 -5.78
N VAL A 259 14.95 5.87 -5.38
CA VAL A 259 15.62 7.13 -5.04
C VAL A 259 15.80 7.99 -6.29
N THR A 260 16.10 7.40 -7.45
CA THR A 260 16.21 8.14 -8.71
C THR A 260 14.86 8.68 -9.19
N THR A 261 13.79 7.87 -9.14
CA THR A 261 12.42 8.35 -9.43
C THR A 261 11.97 9.44 -8.44
N TRP A 262 12.35 9.34 -7.17
CA TRP A 262 12.16 10.39 -6.18
C TRP A 262 12.87 11.70 -6.53
N MET A 263 14.15 11.63 -6.90
CA MET A 263 14.93 12.79 -7.31
C MET A 263 14.35 13.43 -8.58
N LEU A 264 13.88 12.63 -9.54
CA LEU A 264 13.19 13.10 -10.74
C LEU A 264 11.87 13.79 -10.42
N ALA A 265 11.07 13.24 -9.51
CA ALA A 265 9.81 13.85 -9.06
C ALA A 265 10.06 15.18 -8.32
N ARG A 266 11.10 15.24 -7.48
CA ARG A 266 11.51 16.47 -6.78
C ARG A 266 11.97 17.55 -7.77
N ARG A 267 12.76 17.18 -8.79
CA ARG A 267 13.15 18.09 -9.88
C ARG A 267 11.94 18.62 -10.66
N ARG A 268 10.94 17.78 -10.97
CA ARG A 268 9.72 18.19 -11.66
C ARG A 268 8.91 19.22 -10.85
N ARG A 269 8.86 19.10 -9.52
CA ARG A 269 8.20 20.11 -8.66
C ARG A 269 8.91 21.45 -8.65
N THR A 270 10.22 21.46 -8.50
CA THR A 270 11.00 22.71 -8.53
C THR A 270 10.89 23.41 -9.89
N ARG A 271 10.80 22.64 -10.99
CA ARG A 271 10.57 23.19 -12.33
C ARG A 271 9.14 23.71 -12.53
N ARG A 272 8.09 23.00 -12.08
CA ARG A 272 6.69 23.49 -12.18
C ARG A 272 6.47 24.79 -11.39
N ALA A 273 7.08 24.93 -10.21
CA ALA A 273 7.01 26.18 -9.45
C ALA A 273 7.69 27.37 -10.18
N ARG A 274 8.72 27.09 -10.98
CA ARG A 274 9.46 28.10 -11.75
C ARG A 274 8.77 28.51 -13.07
N TRP A 275 7.87 27.68 -13.60
CA TRP A 275 7.08 27.98 -14.79
C TRP A 275 5.65 28.48 -14.50
N ALA A 276 5.17 28.35 -13.25
CA ALA A 276 3.87 28.87 -12.83
C ALA A 276 3.86 30.39 -12.50
N TRP A 277 5.02 31.05 -12.60
CA TRP A 277 5.21 32.50 -12.52
C TRP A 277 6.43 32.83 -13.40
N PRO A 278 6.31 33.54 -14.54
CA PRO A 278 5.75 34.91 -14.61
C PRO A 278 4.89 35.19 -15.86
N SER A 279 3.62 35.57 -15.70
CA SER A 279 2.88 36.29 -16.76
C SER A 279 1.72 37.17 -16.25
N SER A 280 1.71 37.55 -14.97
CA SER A 280 0.74 38.50 -14.42
C SER A 280 1.13 39.98 -14.60
N HIS A 281 2.31 40.27 -15.17
CA HIS A 281 2.69 41.63 -15.55
C HIS A 281 3.09 41.71 -17.03
N CYS A 282 2.08 41.67 -17.89
CA CYS A 282 2.22 42.28 -19.21
C CYS A 282 0.99 43.20 -19.38
N PRO A 283 1.10 44.50 -19.06
CA PRO A 283 0.01 45.43 -19.34
C PRO A 283 -0.23 45.44 -20.85
N ARG A 284 -1.37 44.89 -21.27
CA ARG A 284 -1.90 45.07 -22.62
C ARG A 284 -2.35 46.52 -22.73
N GLY A 285 -1.49 47.38 -23.27
CA GLY A 285 -1.88 48.75 -23.59
C GLY A 285 -0.72 49.74 -23.50
N ALA A 286 0.19 49.70 -24.48
CA ALA A 286 0.96 50.86 -24.88
C ALA A 286 1.51 50.62 -26.29
N SER A 287 0.84 51.22 -27.26
CA SER A 287 1.28 51.35 -28.64
C SER A 287 2.47 52.33 -28.71
N SER A 288 3.67 51.87 -28.40
CA SER A 288 4.91 52.52 -28.86
C SER A 288 6.09 51.55 -28.69
N ARG A 289 6.66 51.10 -29.81
CA ARG A 289 7.89 50.29 -29.82
C ARG A 289 9.09 51.20 -29.61
N PRO A 290 9.99 50.94 -28.64
CA PRO A 290 11.32 51.52 -28.66
C PRO A 290 12.24 50.78 -29.66
N PRO A 291 13.14 51.49 -30.36
CA PRO A 291 14.11 50.87 -31.28
C PRO A 291 15.22 50.24 -30.43
N GLY A 292 15.38 48.91 -30.50
CA GLY A 292 16.49 48.25 -29.80
C GLY A 292 16.29 46.81 -29.36
N CYS A 293 15.14 46.16 -29.65
CA CYS A 293 14.95 44.75 -29.29
C CYS A 293 15.43 43.84 -30.44
N PRO A 294 16.45 42.98 -30.24
CA PRO A 294 16.94 42.08 -31.28
C PRO A 294 15.90 41.01 -31.59
N ARG A 295 15.59 40.83 -32.88
CA ARG A 295 14.75 39.74 -33.39
C ARG A 295 15.36 38.40 -32.97
N MET A 296 14.80 37.72 -31.96
CA MET A 296 14.97 36.28 -31.84
C MET A 296 14.23 35.62 -33.00
N ARG A 297 15.01 35.25 -34.03
CA ARG A 297 14.61 34.31 -35.07
C ARG A 297 14.11 33.04 -34.40
N TRP A 298 12.85 32.70 -34.63
CA TRP A 298 12.32 31.37 -34.39
C TRP A 298 12.99 30.42 -35.38
N GLY A 299 14.10 29.83 -34.94
CA GLY A 299 14.73 28.71 -35.61
C GLY A 299 13.86 27.47 -35.42
N THR A 300 13.30 27.02 -36.54
CA THR A 300 12.77 25.68 -36.77
C THR A 300 13.70 24.60 -36.19
N CYS A 301 13.27 23.89 -35.15
CA CYS A 301 13.78 22.55 -34.84
C CYS A 301 12.78 21.52 -35.35
N ARG A 302 13.05 21.06 -36.58
CA ARG A 302 12.58 19.81 -37.16
C ARG A 302 13.62 18.74 -36.84
N LEU A 303 13.15 17.48 -36.73
CA LEU A 303 13.89 16.21 -36.83
C LEU A 303 14.70 15.82 -35.57
N ALA A 304 14.76 14.56 -35.14
CA ALA A 304 14.38 13.27 -35.72
C ALA A 304 13.96 12.30 -34.60
#